data_AF-A0A1F8SZE2-F1
#
_entry.id   AF-A0A1F8SZE2-F1
#
_cell.length_a   1.000
_cell.length_b   1.000
_cell.length_c   1.000
_cell.angle_alpha   90.00
_cell.angle_beta   90.00
_cell.angle_gamma   90.00
#
_symmetry.space_group_name_H-M   'P 1'
#
loop_
_entity.id
_entity.type
_entity.pdbx_description
1 polymer ?
#
loop_
_entity_poly.entity_id
_entity_poly.type
_entity_poly.pdbx_seq_one_letter_code
_entity_poly.pdbx_strand_id
1 'polypeptide(L)'
;MNTNWLGLLVGLSTGLTYGLFTVIGKRTLRHHDSWTILTYAFGFATMTILVFKPAAPLEMLAKPLNAWLWMIVLVIVSTVMGFGLYTSGLRHLSASSASIVATMEPVIATGFAFALLGEVIEPVQMVGGIIVIISVLILAVKKDTPMSLVSAP
;
A
#
# COMPACT_ATOMS: atom_id res chain seq x y z
N MET A 1 1.69 -29.21 10.72
CA MET A 1 1.35 -27.80 10.46
C MET A 1 0.05 -27.50 11.19
N ASN A 2 0.09 -26.81 12.34
CA ASN A 2 -1.12 -26.38 13.04
C ASN A 2 -1.68 -25.16 12.30
N THR A 3 -2.68 -25.38 11.45
CA THR A 3 -3.33 -24.29 10.71
C THR A 3 -4.11 -23.42 11.67
N ASN A 4 -3.58 -22.22 11.98
CA ASN A 4 -4.21 -21.28 12.89
C ASN A 4 -5.39 -20.60 12.19
N TRP A 5 -6.60 -21.15 12.37
CA TRP A 5 -7.84 -20.66 11.77
C TRP A 5 -8.13 -19.18 12.09
N LEU A 6 -7.71 -18.71 13.27
CA LEU A 6 -7.80 -17.28 13.62
C LEU A 6 -6.92 -16.43 12.70
N GLY A 7 -5.71 -16.88 12.39
CA GLY A 7 -4.81 -16.19 11.46
C GLY A 7 -5.40 -16.10 10.04
N LEU A 8 -6.05 -17.18 9.58
CA LEU A 8 -6.77 -17.20 8.30
C LEU A 8 -7.93 -16.20 8.28
N LEU A 9 -8.77 -16.18 9.31
CA LEU A 9 -9.89 -15.24 9.39
C LEU A 9 -9.42 -13.79 9.46
N VAL A 10 -8.37 -13.50 10.23
CA VAL A 10 -7.77 -12.16 10.33
C VAL A 10 -7.15 -11.76 8.99
N GLY A 11 -6.46 -12.67 8.30
CA GLY A 11 -5.88 -12.42 6.98
C GLY A 11 -6.93 -12.10 5.93
N LEU A 12 -8.00 -12.91 5.85
CA LEU A 12 -9.13 -12.66 4.94
C LEU A 12 -9.83 -11.34 5.25
N SER A 13 -10.06 -11.05 6.53
CA SER A 13 -10.68 -9.79 6.97
C SER A 13 -9.82 -8.59 6.58
N THR A 14 -8.49 -8.70 6.69
CA THR A 14 -7.54 -7.66 6.26
C THR A 14 -7.64 -7.40 4.76
N GLY A 15 -7.64 -8.46 3.93
CA GLY A 15 -7.77 -8.33 2.48
C GLY A 15 -9.10 -7.67 2.05
N LEU A 16 -10.21 -8.08 2.66
CA LEU A 16 -11.53 -7.48 2.43
C LEU A 16 -11.53 -5.99 2.80
N THR A 17 -11.00 -5.66 3.98
CA THR A 17 -10.95 -4.29 4.50
C THR A 17 -10.08 -3.40 3.61
N TYR A 18 -8.93 -3.91 3.14
CA TYR A 18 -8.04 -3.18 2.24
C TYR A 18 -8.67 -2.91 0.87
N GLY A 19 -9.38 -3.90 0.32
CA GLY A 19 -10.14 -3.74 -0.92
C GLY A 19 -11.24 -2.67 -0.79
N LEU A 20 -12.03 -2.74 0.29
CA LEU A 20 -13.06 -1.73 0.59
C LEU A 20 -12.46 -0.34 0.79
N PHE A 21 -11.36 -0.22 1.54
CA PHE A 21 -10.63 1.03 1.75
C PHE A 21 -10.19 1.65 0.41
N THR A 22 -9.69 0.84 -0.52
CA THR A 22 -9.26 1.32 -1.84
C THR A 22 -10.45 1.85 -2.68
N VAL A 23 -11.55 1.09 -2.73
CA VAL A 23 -12.74 1.45 -3.50
C VAL A 23 -13.45 2.68 -2.91
N ILE A 24 -13.70 2.66 -1.60
CA ILE A 24 -14.36 3.77 -0.89
C ILE A 24 -13.43 4.99 -0.88
N GLY A 25 -12.15 4.81 -0.58
CA GLY A 25 -11.14 5.87 -0.59
C GLY A 25 -11.11 6.60 -1.93
N LYS A 26 -11.16 5.87 -3.05
CA LYS A 26 -11.26 6.49 -4.38
C LYS A 26 -12.53 7.31 -4.58
N ARG A 27 -13.67 6.86 -4.04
CA ARG A 27 -14.94 7.60 -4.10
C ARG A 27 -14.89 8.85 -3.22
N THR A 28 -14.33 8.75 -2.02
CA THR A 28 -14.19 9.84 -1.05
C THR A 28 -13.19 10.90 -1.52
N LEU A 29 -12.10 10.51 -2.20
CA LEU A 29 -11.13 11.41 -2.83
C LEU A 29 -11.75 12.33 -3.89
N ARG A 30 -12.98 12.07 -4.38
CA ARG A 30 -13.69 12.99 -5.28
C ARG A 30 -14.27 14.20 -4.55
N HIS A 31 -14.43 14.13 -3.24
CA HIS A 31 -15.10 15.15 -2.42
C HIS A 31 -14.22 15.68 -1.28
N HIS A 32 -13.12 14.99 -0.93
CA HIS A 32 -12.21 15.37 0.16
C HIS A 32 -10.75 15.22 -0.28
N ASP A 33 -9.89 16.07 0.28
CA ASP A 33 -8.46 16.01 0.05
C ASP A 33 -7.83 14.75 0.65
N SER A 34 -6.79 14.23 -0.02
CA SER A 34 -6.01 13.07 0.41
C SER A 34 -5.50 13.16 1.85
N TRP A 35 -5.10 14.36 2.28
CA TRP A 35 -4.61 14.61 3.62
C TRP A 35 -5.68 14.41 4.69
N THR A 36 -6.91 14.86 4.41
CA THR A 36 -8.05 14.69 5.33
C THR A 36 -8.34 13.21 5.56
N ILE A 37 -8.33 12.40 4.49
CA ILE A 37 -8.54 10.96 4.58
C ILE A 37 -7.45 10.30 5.44
N LEU A 38 -6.19 10.72 5.29
CA LEU A 38 -5.08 10.22 6.09
C LEU A 38 -5.19 10.58 7.56
N THR A 39 -5.53 11.82 7.87
CA THR A 39 -5.71 12.26 9.25
C THR A 39 -6.79 11.44 9.93
N TYR A 40 -7.92 11.20 9.28
CA TYR A 40 -8.98 10.35 9.84
C TYR A 40 -8.57 8.87 9.96
N ALA A 41 -7.94 8.31 8.93
CA ALA A 41 -7.51 6.91 8.94
C ALA A 41 -6.48 6.64 10.05
N PHE A 42 -5.42 7.44 10.13
CA PHE A 42 -4.39 7.31 11.16
C PHE A 42 -4.90 7.72 12.54
N GLY A 43 -5.81 8.69 12.63
CA GLY A 43 -6.48 9.05 13.89
C GLY A 43 -7.30 7.88 14.45
N PHE A 44 -8.12 7.25 13.62
CA PHE A 44 -8.91 6.08 14.02
C PHE A 44 -8.03 4.88 14.35
N ALA A 45 -6.95 4.65 13.58
CA ALA A 45 -5.98 3.61 13.87
C ALA A 45 -5.30 3.84 15.24
N THR A 46 -4.91 5.09 15.53
CA THR A 46 -4.32 5.47 16.82
C THR A 46 -5.31 5.25 17.97
N MET A 47 -6.57 5.69 17.82
CA MET A 47 -7.62 5.44 18.81
C MET A 47 -7.83 3.94 19.07
N THR A 48 -7.87 3.14 18.00
CA THR A 48 -8.01 1.68 18.11
C THR A 48 -6.85 1.08 18.90
N ILE A 49 -5.60 1.47 18.59
CA ILE A 49 -4.42 1.01 19.34
C ILE A 49 -4.52 1.40 20.82
N LEU A 50 -4.94 2.64 21.13
CA LEU A 50 -5.07 3.08 22.52
C LEU A 50 -6.13 2.32 23.31
N VAL A 51 -7.23 1.90 22.67
CA VAL A 51 -8.27 1.08 23.31
C VAL A 51 -7.75 -0.31 23.66
N PHE A 52 -7.05 -0.97 22.73
CA PHE A 52 -6.55 -2.34 22.96
C PHE A 52 -5.22 -2.39 23.72
N LYS A 53 -4.41 -1.34 23.63
CA LYS A 53 -3.08 -1.21 24.24
C LYS A 53 -2.87 0.21 24.79
N PRO A 54 -3.51 0.57 25.91
CA PRO A 54 -3.41 1.91 26.47
C PRO A 54 -2.00 2.28 26.93
N ALA A 55 -1.16 1.29 27.26
CA ALA A 55 0.24 1.49 27.64
C ALA A 55 1.18 1.75 26.44
N ALA A 56 0.71 1.59 25.19
CA ALA A 56 1.55 1.71 23.99
C ALA A 56 2.34 3.03 23.90
N PRO A 57 1.80 4.22 24.26
CA PRO A 57 2.57 5.46 24.23
C PRO A 57 3.76 5.45 25.21
N LEU A 58 3.57 4.89 26.41
CA LEU A 58 4.61 4.80 27.43
C LEU A 58 5.72 3.85 26.98
N GLU A 59 5.34 2.68 26.43
CA GLU A 59 6.29 1.73 25.85
C GLU A 59 7.09 2.33 24.68
N MET A 60 6.46 3.21 23.90
CA MET A 60 7.09 3.90 22.77
C MET A 60 8.07 4.98 23.24
N LEU A 61 7.72 5.74 24.27
CA LEU A 61 8.63 6.73 24.88
C LEU A 61 9.86 6.08 25.52
N ALA A 62 9.73 4.86 26.03
CA ALA A 62 10.84 4.09 26.57
C ALA A 62 11.81 3.56 25.49
N LYS A 63 11.52 3.73 24.19
CA LYS A 63 12.40 3.26 23.11
C LYS A 63 13.64 4.14 22.96
N PRO A 64 14.79 3.54 22.61
CA PRO A 64 16.02 4.28 22.38
C PRO A 64 15.92 5.21 21.16
N LEU A 65 16.76 6.25 21.12
CA LEU A 65 16.72 7.30 20.08
C LEU A 65 16.86 6.73 18.66
N ASN A 66 17.65 5.67 18.46
CA ASN A 66 17.79 5.01 17.17
C ASN A 66 16.45 4.43 16.66
N ALA A 67 15.61 3.88 17.54
CA ALA A 67 14.28 3.41 17.15
C ALA A 67 13.38 4.57 16.72
N TRP A 68 13.47 5.72 17.39
CA TRP A 68 12.78 6.93 16.97
C TRP A 68 13.22 7.43 15.59
N LEU A 69 14.53 7.39 15.29
CA LEU A 69 15.04 7.74 13.97
C LEU A 69 14.47 6.82 12.88
N TRP A 70 14.48 5.49 13.10
CA TRP A 70 13.90 4.55 12.15
C TRP A 70 12.38 4.73 11.99
N MET A 71 11.66 5.03 13.07
CA MET A 71 10.22 5.35 12.99
C MET A 71 9.97 6.61 12.16
N ILE A 72 10.77 7.66 12.33
CA ILE A 72 10.65 8.89 11.53
C ILE A 72 10.91 8.58 10.05
N VAL A 73 11.94 7.79 9.74
CA VAL A 73 12.23 7.36 8.36
C VAL A 73 11.04 6.60 7.78
N LEU A 74 10.45 5.66 8.53
CA LEU A 74 9.26 4.92 8.09
C LEU A 74 8.06 5.84 7.83
N VAL A 75 7.77 6.78 8.74
CA VAL A 75 6.65 7.72 8.57
C VAL A 75 6.87 8.60 7.35
N ILE A 76 8.06 9.18 7.17
CA ILE A 76 8.30 10.12 6.07
C ILE A 76 8.36 9.37 4.73
N VAL A 77 9.17 8.31 4.64
CA VAL A 77 9.45 7.63 3.36
C VAL A 77 8.31 6.72 2.96
N SER A 78 7.87 5.83 3.85
CA SER A 78 6.84 4.84 3.50
C SER A 78 5.45 5.45 3.50
N THR A 79 5.12 6.27 4.51
CA THR A 79 3.74 6.77 4.67
C THR A 79 3.52 8.07 3.91
N VAL A 80 4.22 9.15 4.26
CA VAL A 80 3.95 10.48 3.72
C VAL A 80 4.31 10.55 2.24
N MET A 81 5.53 10.16 1.88
CA MET A 81 5.99 10.17 0.50
C MET A 81 5.25 9.12 -0.34
N GLY A 82 5.11 7.90 0.18
CA GLY A 82 4.36 6.83 -0.49
C GLY A 82 2.92 7.23 -0.80
N PHE A 83 2.19 7.77 0.17
CA PHE A 83 0.80 8.19 -0.05
C PHE A 83 0.69 9.43 -0.93
N GLY A 84 1.61 10.38 -0.80
CA GLY A 84 1.68 11.55 -1.67
C GLY A 84 1.87 11.16 -3.15
N LEU A 85 2.80 10.24 -3.42
CA LEU A 85 3.03 9.70 -4.76
C LEU A 85 1.82 8.88 -5.25
N TYR A 86 1.25 8.04 -4.41
CA TYR A 86 0.08 7.21 -4.75
C TYR A 86 -1.13 8.07 -5.13
N THR A 87 -1.45 9.08 -4.33
CA THR A 87 -2.59 9.97 -4.58
C THR A 87 -2.37 10.88 -5.78
N SER A 88 -1.15 11.37 -5.97
CA SER A 88 -0.78 12.09 -7.20
C SER A 88 -0.93 11.19 -8.44
N GLY A 89 -0.50 9.93 -8.36
CA GLY A 89 -0.67 8.94 -9.43
C GLY A 89 -2.14 8.63 -9.72
N LEU A 90 -2.98 8.52 -8.69
CA LEU A 90 -4.42 8.28 -8.83
C LEU A 90 -5.16 9.41 -9.57
N ARG A 91 -4.67 10.65 -9.52
CA ARG A 91 -5.23 11.75 -10.32
C ARG A 91 -5.06 11.53 -11.83
N HIS A 92 -4.08 10.73 -12.22
CA HIS A 92 -3.70 10.49 -13.61
C HIS A 92 -4.03 9.07 -14.09
N LEU A 93 -4.49 8.17 -13.21
CA LEU A 93 -4.70 6.74 -13.50
C LEU A 93 -6.13 6.30 -13.21
N SER A 94 -6.64 5.36 -14.03
CA SER A 94 -7.88 4.65 -13.70
C SER A 94 -7.67 3.74 -12.47
N ALA A 95 -8.75 3.33 -11.81
CA ALA A 95 -8.66 2.44 -10.63
C ALA A 95 -7.99 1.12 -11.01
N SER A 96 -8.42 0.55 -12.13
CA SER A 96 -7.87 -0.69 -12.66
C SER A 96 -6.38 -0.56 -12.95
N SER A 97 -5.95 0.57 -13.54
CA SER A 97 -4.53 0.79 -13.83
C SER A 97 -3.71 0.92 -12.55
N ALA A 98 -4.23 1.66 -11.55
CA ALA A 98 -3.56 1.80 -10.25
C ALA A 98 -3.46 0.46 -9.51
N SER A 99 -4.50 -0.38 -9.55
CA SER A 99 -4.46 -1.72 -8.95
C SER A 99 -3.43 -2.64 -9.60
N ILE A 100 -3.29 -2.60 -10.93
CA ILE A 100 -2.25 -3.37 -11.63
C ILE A 100 -0.86 -2.84 -11.29
N VAL A 101 -0.65 -1.52 -11.27
CA VAL A 101 0.65 -0.95 -10.85
C VAL A 101 0.97 -1.31 -9.39
N ALA A 102 -0.03 -1.35 -8.50
CA ALA A 102 0.17 -1.78 -7.12
C ALA A 102 0.65 -3.23 -7.00
N THR A 103 0.38 -4.09 -8.00
CA THR A 103 0.97 -5.45 -8.01
C THR A 103 2.48 -5.45 -8.19
N MET A 104 3.12 -4.34 -8.58
CA MET A 104 4.59 -4.21 -8.55
C MET A 104 5.17 -4.15 -7.15
N GLU A 105 4.38 -3.74 -6.15
CA GLU A 105 4.81 -3.62 -4.77
C GLU A 105 5.50 -4.89 -4.25
N PRO A 106 4.91 -6.10 -4.36
CA PRO A 106 5.58 -7.34 -3.94
C PRO A 106 6.88 -7.61 -4.71
N VAL A 107 7.00 -7.24 -5.98
CA VAL A 107 8.24 -7.44 -6.76
C VAL A 107 9.36 -6.56 -6.24
N ILE A 108 9.06 -5.29 -5.99
CA ILE A 108 10.02 -4.33 -5.41
C ILE A 108 10.37 -4.75 -3.97
N ALA A 109 9.38 -5.17 -3.18
CA ALA A 109 9.58 -5.65 -1.82
C ALA A 109 10.48 -6.89 -1.78
N THR A 110 10.26 -7.89 -2.64
CA THR A 110 11.14 -9.05 -2.78
C THR A 110 12.55 -8.63 -3.20
N GLY A 111 12.69 -7.67 -4.12
CA GLY A 111 13.99 -7.12 -4.50
C GLY A 111 14.74 -6.48 -3.33
N PHE A 112 14.05 -5.69 -2.50
CA PHE A 112 14.63 -5.12 -1.28
C PHE A 112 14.94 -6.19 -0.23
N ALA A 113 14.10 -7.20 -0.08
CA ALA A 113 14.35 -8.32 0.84
C ALA A 113 15.64 -9.06 0.47
N PHE A 114 15.82 -9.36 -0.82
CA PHE A 114 17.07 -9.92 -1.33
C PHE A 114 18.26 -8.98 -1.09
N ALA A 115 18.15 -7.70 -1.46
CA ALA A 115 19.28 -6.77 -1.45
C ALA A 115 19.69 -6.30 -0.04
N LEU A 116 18.73 -6.09 0.86
CA LEU A 116 18.97 -5.50 2.18
C LEU A 116 18.95 -6.53 3.30
N LEU A 117 18.13 -7.58 3.19
CA LEU A 117 18.03 -8.63 4.20
C LEU A 117 18.80 -9.91 3.82
N GLY A 118 19.27 -10.02 2.56
CA GLY A 118 19.99 -11.21 2.09
C GLY A 118 19.10 -12.43 1.94
N GLU A 119 17.78 -12.25 1.78
CA GLU A 119 16.84 -13.35 1.58
C GLU A 119 17.05 -13.99 0.20
N VAL A 120 16.93 -15.32 0.12
CA VAL A 120 17.08 -16.05 -1.15
C VAL A 120 15.77 -15.99 -1.93
N ILE A 121 15.84 -15.56 -3.19
CA ILE A 121 14.68 -15.57 -4.09
C ILE A 121 14.50 -16.97 -4.66
N GLU A 122 13.36 -17.58 -4.40
CA GLU A 122 13.02 -18.89 -4.96
C GLU A 122 12.68 -18.80 -6.46
N PRO A 123 12.91 -19.87 -7.25
CA PRO A 123 12.57 -19.87 -8.67
C PRO A 123 11.10 -19.55 -8.95
N VAL A 124 10.18 -19.99 -8.08
CA VAL A 124 8.74 -19.69 -8.20
C VAL A 124 8.46 -18.20 -8.01
N GLN A 125 9.15 -17.56 -7.06
CA GLN A 125 9.05 -16.12 -6.83
C GLN A 125 9.59 -15.31 -8.04
N MET A 126 10.67 -15.77 -8.67
CA MET A 126 11.19 -15.16 -9.90
C MET A 126 10.16 -15.21 -11.04
N VAL A 127 9.54 -16.36 -11.27
CA VAL A 127 8.51 -16.51 -12.32
C VAL A 127 7.33 -15.59 -12.03
N GLY A 128 6.84 -15.56 -10.80
CA GLY A 128 5.77 -14.64 -10.40
C GLY A 128 6.14 -13.19 -10.61
N GLY A 129 7.36 -12.80 -10.24
CA GLY A 129 7.87 -11.43 -10.45
C GLY A 129 7.94 -11.03 -11.92
N ILE A 130 8.41 -11.93 -12.79
CA ILE A 130 8.44 -11.69 -14.24
C ILE A 130 7.03 -11.48 -14.80
N ILE A 131 6.06 -12.28 -14.40
CA ILE A 131 4.65 -12.15 -14.84
C ILE A 131 4.08 -10.78 -14.45
N VAL A 132 4.35 -10.32 -13.23
CA VAL A 132 3.93 -9.00 -12.75
C VAL A 132 4.56 -7.89 -13.60
N ILE A 133 5.88 -7.96 -13.84
CA ILE A 133 6.59 -6.96 -14.66
C ILE A 133 5.99 -6.89 -16.06
N ILE A 134 5.77 -8.02 -16.72
CA ILE A 134 5.15 -8.08 -18.05
C ILE A 134 3.75 -7.46 -18.03
N SER A 135 2.93 -7.79 -17.03
CA SER A 135 1.57 -7.28 -16.90
C SER A 135 1.54 -5.74 -16.83
N VAL A 136 2.48 -5.16 -16.08
CA VAL A 136 2.57 -3.71 -15.92
C VAL A 136 3.10 -3.05 -17.19
N LEU A 137 4.09 -3.66 -17.87
CA LEU A 137 4.60 -3.16 -19.15
C LEU A 137 3.50 -3.12 -20.23
N ILE A 138 2.69 -4.18 -20.34
CA ILE A 138 1.55 -4.23 -21.28
C ILE A 138 0.55 -3.10 -20.97
N LEU A 139 0.26 -2.88 -19.69
CA LEU A 139 -0.65 -1.81 -19.28
C LEU A 139 -0.08 -0.43 -19.61
N ALA A 140 1.21 -0.21 -19.38
CA ALA A 140 1.87 1.07 -19.63
C ALA A 140 1.78 1.45 -21.12
N VAL A 141 1.99 0.48 -22.02
CA VAL A 141 1.90 0.69 -23.49
C VAL A 141 0.47 0.96 -23.96
N LYS A 142 -0.56 0.41 -23.31
CA LYS A 142 -1.96 0.58 -23.72
C LYS A 142 -2.54 1.97 -23.40
N LYS A 143 -1.89 2.78 -22.56
CA LYS A 143 -2.42 4.06 -22.07
C LYS A 143 -2.36 5.22 -23.10
N ASP A 144 -1.76 5.00 -24.28
CA ASP A 144 -1.59 6.00 -25.34
C ASP A 144 -2.76 6.11 -26.34
N THR A 145 -4.00 5.78 -25.94
CA THR A 145 -5.17 6.18 -26.75
C THR A 145 -5.76 7.47 -26.19
N PRO A 146 -5.50 8.65 -26.78
CA PRO A 146 -6.09 9.90 -26.33
C PRO A 146 -7.62 9.80 -26.41
N MET A 147 -8.28 10.03 -25.27
CA MET A 147 -9.75 10.05 -25.13
C MET A 147 -10.42 11.18 -25.92
N SER A 148 -9.67 11.99 -26.67
CA SER A 148 -10.18 13.12 -27.47
C SER A 148 -10.87 12.71 -28.78
N LEU A 149 -10.95 11.41 -29.10
CA LEU A 149 -11.59 10.92 -30.34
C LEU A 149 -12.94 10.23 -30.12
N VAL A 150 -13.45 10.17 -28.87
CA VAL A 150 -14.69 9.42 -28.55
C VAL A 150 -15.91 10.34 -28.32
N SER A 151 -15.77 11.67 -28.44
CA SER A 151 -16.87 12.63 -28.26
C SER A 151 -17.13 13.52 -29.48
N ALA A 152 -17.25 12.93 -30.67
CA ALA A 152 -17.93 13.56 -31.82
C ALA A 152 -19.07 12.63 -32.25
N PRO A 153 -20.31 13.11 -32.14
CA PRO A 153 -21.03 13.54 -33.34
C PRO A 153 -21.25 15.05 -33.40
#